data_AF-A0A453DHU1-F1
#
_entry.id   AF-A0A453DHU1-F1
#
_cell.length_a   1.000
_cell.length_b   1.000
_cell.length_c   1.000
_cell.angle_alpha   90.00
_cell.angle_beta   90.00
_cell.angle_gamma   90.00
#
_symmetry.space_group_name_H-M   'P 1'
#
loop_
_entity.id
_entity.type
_entity.pdbx_description
1 polymer ?
#
loop_
_entity_poly.entity_id
_entity_poly.type
_entity_poly.pdbx_seq_one_letter_code
_entity_poly.pdbx_strand_id
1 'polypeptide(L)' 'MAAYLADKVVVYEGRPSVECTACTPQSLVSGMNRFLSHLDITFRRDPTNYRPRINKMDSTKDREQKAAGSYYYLDD' A
#
# COMPACT_ATOMS: atom_id res chain seq x y z
N MET A 1 7.46 -9.06 -4.04
CA MET A 1 8.88 -8.85 -4.43
C MET A 1 9.27 -7.39 -4.53
N ALA A 2 8.38 -6.43 -4.84
CA ALA A 2 8.73 -4.99 -4.85
C ALA A 2 9.25 -4.48 -3.49
N ALA A 3 8.57 -4.85 -2.40
CA ALA A 3 8.95 -4.48 -1.04
C ALA A 3 10.28 -5.10 -0.54
N TYR A 4 10.77 -6.16 -1.18
CA TYR A 4 12.01 -6.82 -0.75
C TYR A 4 13.27 -6.18 -1.37
N LEU A 5 13.11 -5.44 -2.47
CA LEU A 5 14.22 -4.94 -3.27
C LEU A 5 14.44 -3.43 -3.15
N ALA A 6 13.49 -2.70 -2.54
CA ALA A 6 13.45 -1.24 -2.59
C ALA A 6 13.53 -0.61 -1.20
N ASP A 7 14.53 0.26 -0.99
CA ASP A 7 14.62 1.12 0.20
C ASP A 7 13.75 2.38 0.06
N LYS A 8 13.61 2.88 -1.17
CA LYS A 8 12.77 4.02 -1.52
C LYS A 8 11.91 3.73 -2.73
N VAL A 9 10.75 4.38 -2.78
CA VAL A 9 9.78 4.24 -3.87
C VAL A 9 9.34 5.60 -4.39
N VAL A 10 9.06 5.67 -5.70
CA VAL A 10 8.47 6.81 -6.37
C VAL A 10 7.05 6.41 -6.77
N VAL A 11 6.05 7.11 -6.25
CA VAL A 11 4.63 6.86 -6.58
C VAL A 11 4.22 7.81 -7.69
N TYR A 12 3.62 7.26 -8.73
CA TYR A 12 3.02 8.04 -9.82
C TYR A 12 1.53 8.19 -9.62
N GLU A 13 1.01 9.39 -9.87
CA GLU A 13 -0.40 9.76 -9.68
C GLU A 13 -0.93 10.53 -10.87
N GLY A 14 -2.23 10.47 -11.09
CA GLY A 14 -2.90 11.18 -12.18
C GLY A 14 -3.93 10.32 -12.89
N ARG A 15 -4.44 10.83 -14.01
CA ARG A 15 -5.42 10.13 -14.84
C ARG A 15 -4.75 9.56 -16.09
N PRO A 16 -4.86 8.23 -16.35
CA PRO A 16 -4.29 7.61 -17.53
C PRO A 16 -4.67 8.35 -18.82
N SER A 17 -3.68 8.55 -19.70
CA SER A 17 -3.81 9.29 -20.96
C SER A 17 -4.21 10.77 -20.84
N VAL A 18 -4.14 11.36 -19.65
CA VAL A 18 -4.44 12.79 -19.41
C VAL A 18 -3.28 13.48 -18.71
N GLU A 19 -2.89 13.00 -17.53
CA GLU A 19 -1.83 13.61 -16.71
C GLU A 19 -1.13 12.57 -15.84
N CYS A 20 0.14 12.82 -15.53
CA CYS A 20 0.96 11.93 -14.73
C CYS A 20 1.99 12.76 -13.94
N THR A 21 1.96 12.65 -12.62
CA THR A 21 2.89 13.31 -11.70
C THR A 21 3.72 12.27 -10.97
N ALA A 22 5.04 12.39 -11.03
CA ALA A 22 5.96 11.60 -10.23
C ALA A 22 6.16 12.27 -8.87
N CYS A 23 5.85 11.56 -7.78
CA CYS A 23 6.11 12.08 -6.44
C CYS A 23 7.60 12.06 -6.09
N THR A 24 7.99 12.83 -5.08
CA THR A 24 9.34 12.72 -4.50
C THR A 24 9.59 11.30 -3.96
N PRO A 25 10.83 10.78 -4.01
CA PRO A 25 11.17 9.49 -3.42
C PRO A 25 10.79 9.42 -1.95
N GLN A 26 9.97 8.44 -1.59
CA GLN A 26 9.48 8.20 -0.22
C GLN A 26 10.03 6.88 0.32
N SER A 27 9.91 6.67 1.63
CA SER A 27 10.14 5.35 2.22
C SER A 27 9.15 4.33 1.65
N LEU A 28 9.54 3.06 1.68
CA LEU A 28 8.69 1.96 1.20
C LEU A 28 7.31 1.95 1.88
N VAL A 29 7.25 2.08 3.22
CA VAL A 29 5.99 2.10 3.98
C VAL A 29 5.10 3.25 3.51
N SER A 30 5.62 4.48 3.47
CA SER A 30 4.84 5.67 3.12
C SER A 30 4.33 5.58 1.68
N GLY A 31 5.21 5.25 0.74
CA GLY A 31 4.84 5.17 -0.67
C GLY A 31 3.87 4.03 -0.97
N MET A 32 4.02 2.86 -0.33
CA MET A 32 3.07 1.77 -0.50
C MET A 32 1.70 2.09 0.11
N ASN A 33 1.65 2.77 1.26
CA ASN A 33 0.38 3.22 1.84
C ASN A 33 -0.33 4.20 0.91
N ARG A 34 0.40 5.18 0.36
CA ARG A 34 -0.14 6.15 -0.60
C ARG A 34 -0.59 5.50 -1.92
N PHE A 35 0.17 4.54 -2.44
CA PHE A 35 -0.20 3.81 -3.64
C PHE A 35 -1.47 2.98 -3.43
N LEU A 36 -1.54 2.23 -2.33
CA LEU A 36 -2.67 1.37 -2.02
C LEU A 36 -3.93 2.15 -1.63
N SER A 37 -3.78 3.34 -1.04
CA SER A 37 -4.92 4.22 -0.77
C SER A 37 -5.60 4.71 -2.06
N HIS A 38 -4.85 4.96 -3.14
CA HIS A 38 -5.46 5.31 -4.43
C HIS A 38 -6.21 4.15 -5.08
N LEU A 39 -5.83 2.92 -4.76
CA LEU A 39 -6.53 1.71 -5.23
C LEU A 39 -7.69 1.31 -4.31
N ASP A 40 -7.83 1.95 -3.15
CA ASP A 40 -8.77 1.61 -2.08
C ASP A 40 -8.69 0.13 -1.62
N ILE A 41 -7.47 -0.41 -1.58
CA ILE A 41 -7.19 -1.82 -1.24
C ILE A 41 -6.24 -1.87 -0.04
N THR A 42 -6.49 -2.76 0.92
CA THR A 42 -5.59 -2.99 2.06
C THR A 42 -4.96 -4.38 2.04
N PHE A 43 -3.73 -4.49 2.55
CA PHE A 43 -3.02 -5.75 2.73
C PHE A 43 -2.68 -5.99 4.20
N ARG A 44 -2.82 -7.24 4.63
CA ARG A 44 -2.35 -7.74 5.93
C ARG A 44 -1.24 -8.76 5.75
N ARG A 45 -0.41 -8.94 6.76
CA ARG A 45 0.61 -10.00 6.78
C ARG A 45 0.04 -11.26 7.42
N ASP A 46 0.28 -12.41 6.81
CA ASP A 46 -0.04 -13.71 7.41
C ASP A 46 0.97 -14.03 8.52
N PRO A 47 0.55 -14.31 9.77
CA PRO A 47 1.47 -14.50 10.89
C PRO A 47 2.30 -15.79 10.77
N THR A 48 1.89 -16.76 9.94
CA THR A 48 2.57 -18.06 9.84
C THR A 48 3.67 -18.08 8.78
N ASN A 49 3.44 -17.38 7.66
CA ASN A 49 4.30 -17.45 6.48
C ASN A 49 4.70 -16.07 5.96
N TYR A 50 4.28 -15.00 6.64
CA TYR A 50 4.63 -13.62 6.36
C TYR A 50 4.23 -13.12 4.96
N ARG A 51 3.37 -13.85 4.24
CA ARG A 51 2.91 -13.42 2.92
C ARG A 51 1.87 -12.30 3.06
N PRO A 52 1.93 -11.29 2.18
CA PRO A 52 0.88 -10.29 2.09
C PRO A 52 -0.41 -10.96 1.59
N ARG A 53 -1.51 -10.69 2.28
CA ARG A 53 -2.87 -11.14 1.96
C ARG A 53 -3.74 -9.91 1.76
N ILE A 54 -4.38 -9.83 0.61
CA ILE A 54 -5.37 -8.79 0.34
C ILE A 54 -6.60 -8.98 1.24
N ASN A 55 -7.10 -7.90 1.82
CA ASN A 55 -8.38 -7.93 2.53
C ASN A 55 -9.54 -7.92 1.54
N LYS A 56 -10.67 -8.53 1.93
CA LYS A 56 -11.91 -8.38 1.17
C LYS A 56 -12.43 -6.96 1.39
N MET A 57 -12.90 -6.33 0.32
CA MET A 57 -13.53 -5.01 0.36
C MET A 57 -14.62 -4.97 1.43
N ASP A 58 -14.63 -3.90 2.24
CA ASP A 58 -15.58 -3.64 3.33
C ASP A 58 -15.61 -4.67 4.46
N SER A 59 -14.67 -5.62 4.48
CA SER A 59 -14.51 -6.51 5.63
C SER A 59 -14.13 -5.70 6.88
N THR A 60 -14.41 -6.26 8.06
CA THR A 60 -14.08 -5.59 9.34
C THR A 60 -12.61 -5.15 9.39
N LYS A 61 -11.68 -6.02 8.98
CA LYS A 61 -10.24 -5.70 8.93
C LYS A 61 -9.88 -4.66 7.87
N ASP A 62 -10.57 -4.65 6.72
CA ASP A 62 -10.35 -3.62 5.70
C ASP A 62 -10.75 -2.24 6.23
N ARG A 63 -11.92 -2.14 6.88
CA ARG A 63 -12.42 -0.89 7.47
C ARG A 63 -11.54 -0.38 8.60
N GLU A 64 -11.10 -1.28 9.49
CA GLU A 64 -10.16 -0.93 10.58
C GLU A 64 -8.84 -0.37 10.03
N GLN A 65 -8.27 -1.04 9.02
CA GLN A 65 -7.01 -0.62 8.41
C GLN A 65 -7.14 0.71 7.65
N LYS A 66 -8.23 0.90 6.89
CA LYS A 66 -8.53 2.17 6.22
C LYS A 66 -8.71 3.31 7.23
N ALA A 67 -9.44 3.07 8.33
CA ALA A 67 -9.63 4.05 9.40
C ALA A 67 -8.31 4.41 10.09
N ALA A 68 -7.38 3.46 10.21
CA ALA A 68 -6.04 3.68 10.73
C ALA A 68 -5.05 4.27 9.69
N GLY A 69 -5.48 4.52 8.45
CA GLY A 69 -4.62 4.96 7.35
C GLY A 69 -3.51 3.96 6.99
N SER A 70 -3.65 2.70 7.41
CA SER A 70 -2.62 1.67 7.34
C SER A 70 -2.99 0.61 6.29
N TYR A 71 -2.75 0.93 5.03
CA TYR A 71 -3.00 0.07 3.87
C TYR A 71 -1.90 -0.98 3.65
N TYR A 72 -0.68 -0.71 4.13
CA TYR A 72 0.47 -1.59 4.02
C TYR A 72 1.20 -1.74 5.37
N TYR A 73 1.36 -2.98 5.82
CA TYR A 73 2.12 -3.33 7.03
C TYR A 73 3.47 -3.95 6.66
N LEU A 74 4.53 -3.45 7.29
CA LEU A 74 5.87 -4.05 7.23
C LEU A 74 6.29 -4.67 8.57
N ASP A 75 5.86 -4.08 9.69
CA ASP A 75 6.21 -4.56 11.03
C ASP A 75 5.34 -5.74 11.46
N ASP A 76 5.91 -6.56 12.36
CA ASP A 76 5.37 -7.84 12.85
C ASP A 76 4.09 -7.71 13.69
#